data_AF-A0A523WGX0-F1
#
_entry.id   AF-A0A523WGX0-F1
#
_cell.length_a   1.000
_cell.length_b   1.000
_cell.length_c   1.000
_cell.angle_alpha   90.00
_cell.angle_beta   90.00
_cell.angle_gamma   90.00
#
_symmetry.space_group_name_H-M   'P 1'
#
loop_
_entity.id
_entity.type
_entity.pdbx_description
1 polymer ?
#
loop_
_entity_poly.entity_id
_entity_poly.type
_entity_poly.pdbx_seq_one_letter_code
_entity_poly.pdbx_strand_id
1 'polypeptide(L)'
;MRNKEGKIYSLEITKDPDEDLGLVLKEPKYRSCPNKCIFCFVHQLPGGLRKSLYFKDEDYRLSFLYGNYITLTNITSKDIKRIREQNLSPLYISVHTTDEVLRKRMLGNPKAPDLLPLMKRLTEAGMELHTQVVVCPGINDGEALEKTVEDLASFF
;
A
#
# COMPACT_ATOMS: atom_id res chain seq x y z
N MET A 1 -18.13 3.59 33.32
CA MET A 1 -17.96 5.07 33.25
C MET A 1 -17.50 5.62 34.61
N ARG A 2 -16.77 6.74 34.67
CA ARG A 2 -16.26 7.32 35.92
C ARG A 2 -16.85 8.72 36.12
N ASN A 3 -17.46 9.00 37.27
CA ASN A 3 -18.01 10.34 37.56
C ASN A 3 -16.90 11.33 37.98
N LYS A 4 -17.27 12.61 38.16
CA LYS A 4 -16.34 13.69 38.58
C LYS A 4 -15.69 13.45 39.95
N GLU A 5 -16.24 12.55 40.77
CA GLU A 5 -15.73 12.18 42.09
C GLU A 5 -14.89 10.89 42.04
N GLY A 6 -14.62 10.34 40.85
CA GLY A 6 -13.78 9.16 40.67
C GLY A 6 -14.48 7.82 40.89
N LYS A 7 -15.79 7.80 41.19
CA LYS A 7 -16.59 6.59 41.39
C LYS A 7 -16.87 5.91 40.06
N ILE A 8 -16.61 4.61 39.99
CA ILE A 8 -16.77 3.80 38.78
C ILE A 8 -18.17 3.18 38.78
N TYR A 9 -18.87 3.33 37.66
CA TYR A 9 -20.18 2.74 37.40
C TYR A 9 -20.11 1.76 36.24
N SER A 10 -20.81 0.64 36.40
CA SER A 10 -21.11 -0.33 35.35
C SER A 10 -22.53 -0.06 34.84
N LEU A 11 -22.72 -0.06 33.53
CA LEU A 11 -24.02 0.03 32.87
C LEU A 11 -24.11 -1.13 31.89
N GLU A 12 -25.24 -1.82 31.89
CA GLU A 12 -25.57 -2.85 30.92
C GLU A 12 -26.58 -2.25 29.94
N ILE A 13 -26.26 -2.30 28.65
CA ILE A 13 -27.10 -1.74 27.58
C ILE A 13 -27.57 -2.91 26.74
N THR A 14 -28.89 -3.03 26.57
CA THR A 14 -29.51 -4.05 25.70
C THR A 14 -29.99 -3.37 24.43
N LYS A 15 -29.79 -4.03 23.28
CA LYS A 15 -30.19 -3.55 21.95
C LYS A 15 -30.87 -4.69 21.20
N ASP A 16 -31.91 -4.40 20.45
CA ASP A 16 -32.48 -5.36 19.51
C ASP A 16 -31.47 -5.68 18.39
N PRO A 17 -31.47 -6.89 17.78
CA PRO A 17 -30.47 -7.27 16.78
C PRO A 17 -30.27 -6.22 15.67
N ASP A 18 -31.37 -5.67 15.15
CA ASP A 18 -31.36 -4.77 13.99
C ASP A 18 -31.18 -3.28 14.34
N GLU A 19 -31.25 -2.90 15.62
CA GLU A 19 -31.42 -1.50 16.06
C GLU A 19 -30.27 -0.49 15.79
N ASP A 20 -29.15 -0.72 15.10
CA ASP A 20 -28.06 0.30 15.00
C ASP A 20 -27.47 0.79 16.37
N LEU A 21 -26.15 0.89 16.45
CA LEU A 21 -25.47 1.37 17.66
C LEU A 21 -25.49 2.90 17.79
N GLY A 22 -26.03 3.61 16.79
CA GLY A 22 -25.91 5.07 16.66
C GLY A 22 -24.46 5.50 16.40
N LEU A 23 -23.60 4.56 15.99
CA LEU A 23 -22.17 4.78 15.76
C LEU A 23 -21.90 4.83 14.26
N VAL A 24 -21.63 6.03 13.75
CA VAL A 24 -21.17 6.20 12.36
C VAL A 24 -19.65 6.30 12.35
N LEU A 25 -19.01 5.30 11.74
CA LEU A 25 -17.57 5.34 11.51
C LEU A 25 -17.25 6.41 10.46
N LYS A 26 -16.26 7.25 10.77
CA LYS A 26 -15.76 8.21 9.80
C LYS A 26 -15.01 7.48 8.70
N GLU A 27 -15.29 7.81 7.44
CA GLU A 27 -14.53 7.28 6.31
C GLU A 27 -13.02 7.55 6.49
N PRO A 28 -12.18 6.52 6.33
CA PRO A 28 -10.75 6.70 6.41
C PRO A 28 -10.24 7.54 5.25
N LYS A 29 -9.35 8.49 5.54
CA LYS A 29 -8.61 9.18 4.49
C LYS A 29 -7.51 8.26 3.98
N TYR A 30 -7.50 8.00 2.68
CA TYR A 30 -6.45 7.24 2.00
C TYR A 30 -5.30 8.14 1.54
N ARG A 31 -4.09 7.57 1.53
CA ARG A 31 -2.92 8.26 0.98
C ARG A 31 -2.90 8.17 -0.54
N SER A 32 -2.48 9.26 -1.17
CA SER A 32 -2.29 9.33 -2.62
C SER A 32 -0.85 9.01 -3.01
N CYS A 33 -0.67 8.45 -4.20
CA CYS A 33 0.62 8.11 -4.78
C CYS A 33 1.51 9.36 -5.00
N PRO A 34 2.74 9.40 -4.44
CA PRO A 34 3.68 10.50 -4.69
C PRO A 34 4.44 10.34 -6.02
N ASN A 35 4.34 9.18 -6.68
CA ASN A 35 5.15 8.87 -7.85
C ASN A 35 4.66 9.63 -9.10
N LYS A 36 5.60 9.86 -10.02
CA LYS A 36 5.39 10.41 -11.36
C LYS A 36 5.86 9.42 -12.41
N CYS A 37 5.32 8.20 -12.34
CA CYS A 37 5.76 7.11 -13.18
C CYS A 37 5.62 7.47 -14.66
N ILE A 38 6.60 7.06 -15.46
CA ILE A 38 6.62 7.28 -16.91
C ILE A 38 5.41 6.62 -17.63
N PHE A 39 4.83 5.60 -17.00
CA PHE A 39 3.66 4.84 -17.48
C PHE A 39 2.37 5.14 -16.69
N CYS A 40 2.34 6.21 -15.87
CA CYS A 40 1.19 6.48 -14.99
C CYS A 40 -0.08 6.84 -15.79
N PHE A 41 -1.04 5.92 -15.83
CA PHE A 41 -2.33 6.14 -16.51
C PHE A 41 -3.08 7.37 -15.99
N VAL A 42 -3.10 7.58 -14.68
CA VAL A 42 -3.82 8.71 -14.07
C VAL A 42 -3.24 10.06 -14.51
N HIS A 43 -1.93 10.15 -14.76
CA HIS A 43 -1.31 11.38 -15.29
C HIS A 43 -1.64 11.62 -16.78
N GLN A 44 -2.06 10.59 -17.50
CA GLN A 44 -2.41 10.68 -18.92
C GLN A 44 -3.91 10.99 -19.13
N LEU A 45 -4.70 11.04 -18.05
CA LEU A 45 -6.12 11.37 -18.15
C LEU A 45 -6.33 12.83 -18.60
N PRO A 46 -7.31 13.10 -19.50
CA PRO A 46 -7.67 14.46 -19.88
C PRO A 46 -8.23 15.23 -18.69
N GLY A 47 -8.17 16.57 -18.76
CA GLY A 47 -8.79 17.45 -17.78
C GLY A 47 -10.32 17.42 -17.81
N GLY A 48 -10.98 17.78 -16.70
CA GLY A 48 -12.43 17.93 -16.61
C GLY A 48 -13.23 16.68 -16.21
N LEU A 49 -12.56 15.58 -15.89
CA LEU A 49 -13.20 14.35 -15.41
C LEU A 49 -13.62 14.45 -13.94
N ARG A 50 -14.35 13.43 -13.47
CA ARG A 50 -14.71 13.31 -12.04
C ARG A 50 -13.44 13.29 -11.18
N LYS A 51 -13.45 14.06 -10.08
CA LYS A 51 -12.29 14.20 -9.17
C LYS A 51 -11.72 12.87 -8.68
N SER A 52 -12.58 11.87 -8.47
CA SER A 52 -12.18 10.53 -8.05
C SER A 52 -11.29 9.80 -9.06
N LEU A 53 -11.40 10.10 -10.37
CA LEU A 53 -10.57 9.49 -11.40
C LEU A 53 -9.12 9.97 -11.38
N TYR A 54 -8.85 11.11 -10.74
CA TYR A 54 -7.50 11.64 -10.56
C TYR A 54 -6.84 11.19 -9.25
N PHE A 55 -7.55 10.41 -8.43
CA PHE A 55 -6.96 9.82 -7.22
C PHE A 55 -6.06 8.65 -7.62
N LYS A 56 -4.78 8.74 -7.24
CA LYS A 56 -3.81 7.67 -7.40
C LYS A 56 -3.71 6.93 -6.09
N ASP A 57 -4.18 5.70 -6.05
CA ASP A 57 -4.07 4.86 -4.88
C ASP A 57 -2.62 4.40 -4.65
N GLU A 58 -2.19 4.43 -3.40
CA GLU A 58 -0.86 3.98 -2.95
C GLU A 58 -0.94 3.67 -1.44
N ASP A 59 -2.10 3.24 -0.95
CA ASP A 59 -2.33 3.00 0.46
C ASP A 59 -2.30 1.49 0.72
N TYR A 60 -1.37 1.00 1.55
CA TYR A 60 -1.27 -0.43 1.83
C TYR A 60 -2.56 -1.05 2.36
N ARG A 61 -3.45 -0.26 2.98
CA ARG A 61 -4.76 -0.74 3.42
C ARG A 61 -5.62 -1.16 2.24
N LEU A 62 -5.57 -0.42 1.14
CA LEU A 62 -6.28 -0.77 -0.09
C LEU A 62 -5.67 -1.98 -0.78
N SER A 63 -4.35 -2.19 -0.63
CA SER A 63 -3.67 -3.37 -1.13
C SER A 63 -4.22 -4.65 -0.50
N PHE A 64 -4.29 -4.67 0.84
CA PHE A 64 -4.87 -5.79 1.57
C PHE A 64 -6.39 -5.92 1.35
N LEU A 65 -7.14 -4.83 1.40
CA LEU A 65 -8.61 -4.87 1.33
C LEU A 65 -9.17 -5.20 -0.06
N TYR A 66 -8.51 -4.72 -1.11
CA TYR A 66 -9.07 -4.71 -2.47
C TYR A 66 -8.11 -5.24 -3.54
N GLY A 67 -6.89 -5.64 -3.17
CA GLY A 67 -5.91 -6.14 -4.13
C GLY A 67 -5.20 -5.05 -4.93
N ASN A 68 -5.25 -3.79 -4.46
CA ASN A 68 -4.61 -2.69 -5.15
C ASN A 68 -3.08 -2.82 -5.11
N TYR A 69 -2.44 -2.68 -6.27
CA TYR A 69 -0.98 -2.75 -6.37
C TYR A 69 -0.32 -1.46 -5.86
N ILE A 70 0.60 -1.63 -4.92
CA ILE A 70 1.38 -0.52 -4.32
C ILE A 70 2.87 -0.66 -4.66
N THR A 71 3.54 0.46 -4.81
CA THR A 71 4.98 0.58 -5.07
C THR A 71 5.81 0.67 -3.79
N LEU A 72 5.17 0.70 -2.60
CA LEU A 72 5.81 0.88 -1.29
C LEU A 72 6.58 2.19 -1.12
N THR A 73 6.46 3.16 -2.03
CA THR A 73 7.29 4.38 -1.96
C THR A 73 6.87 5.39 -0.90
N ASN A 74 5.66 5.25 -0.35
CA ASN A 74 5.15 6.09 0.75
C ASN A 74 5.02 5.31 2.08
N ILE A 75 5.56 4.10 2.16
CA ILE A 75 5.48 3.27 3.36
C ILE A 75 6.42 3.80 4.45
N THR A 76 5.96 3.81 5.69
CA THR A 76 6.77 4.21 6.85
C THR A 76 7.11 3.02 7.72
N SER A 77 8.09 3.15 8.62
CA SER A 77 8.39 2.12 9.62
C SER A 77 7.20 1.81 10.53
N LYS A 78 6.39 2.83 10.85
CA LYS A 78 5.13 2.68 11.60
C LYS A 78 4.11 1.86 10.82
N ASP A 79 4.04 2.04 9.50
CA ASP A 79 3.14 1.26 8.65
C ASP A 79 3.55 -0.21 8.61
N ILE A 80 4.84 -0.51 8.44
CA ILE A 80 5.36 -1.89 8.46
C ILE A 80 5.05 -2.56 9.82
N LYS A 81 5.26 -1.84 10.93
CA LYS A 81 4.91 -2.33 12.26
C LYS A 81 3.42 -2.65 12.36
N ARG A 82 2.57 -1.77 11.85
CA ARG A 82 1.11 -1.95 11.87
C ARG A 82 0.65 -3.11 10.98
N ILE A 83 1.22 -3.24 9.78
CA ILE A 83 0.97 -4.35 8.86
C ILE A 83 1.21 -5.68 9.59
N ARG A 84 2.33 -5.79 10.30
CA ARG A 84 2.65 -6.97 11.11
C ARG A 84 1.68 -7.17 12.27
N GLU A 85 1.42 -6.13 13.08
CA GLU A 85 0.55 -6.22 14.25
C GLU A 85 -0.90 -6.61 13.92
N GLN A 86 -1.36 -6.21 12.73
CA GLN A 86 -2.74 -6.44 12.27
C GLN A 86 -2.84 -7.57 11.24
N ASN A 87 -1.72 -8.26 10.94
CA ASN A 87 -1.63 -9.32 9.93
C ASN A 87 -2.25 -8.93 8.58
N LEU A 88 -1.89 -7.76 8.05
CA LEU A 88 -2.45 -7.21 6.81
C LEU A 88 -1.81 -7.86 5.58
N SER A 89 -2.29 -9.06 5.22
CA SER A 89 -1.75 -9.90 4.15
C SER A 89 -2.90 -10.57 3.36
N PRO A 90 -2.76 -10.78 2.03
CA PRO A 90 -1.61 -10.49 1.18
C PRO A 90 -1.43 -9.00 0.86
N LEU A 91 -0.22 -8.61 0.46
CA LEU A 91 0.08 -7.29 -0.10
C LEU A 91 0.47 -7.42 -1.58
N TYR A 92 -0.12 -6.58 -2.42
CA TYR A 92 0.09 -6.57 -3.86
C TYR A 92 1.14 -5.52 -4.22
N ILE A 93 2.32 -5.94 -4.65
CA ILE A 93 3.48 -5.07 -4.83
C ILE A 93 3.79 -4.90 -6.32
N SER A 94 3.77 -3.64 -6.78
CA SER A 94 4.22 -3.25 -8.12
C SER A 94 5.73 -2.98 -8.09
N VAL A 95 6.50 -3.94 -8.56
CA VAL A 95 7.97 -4.00 -8.47
C VAL A 95 8.62 -3.09 -9.52
N HIS A 96 8.20 -3.25 -10.78
CA HIS A 96 8.79 -2.67 -12.00
C HIS A 96 10.22 -3.13 -12.30
N THR A 97 11.14 -2.93 -11.36
CA THR A 97 12.51 -3.44 -11.43
C THR A 97 13.12 -3.44 -10.03
N THR A 98 14.09 -4.31 -9.79
CA THR A 98 14.88 -4.35 -8.56
C THR A 98 16.16 -3.51 -8.64
N ASP A 99 16.50 -2.95 -9.81
CA ASP A 99 17.57 -1.95 -9.91
C ASP A 99 17.12 -0.61 -9.32
N GLU A 100 17.80 -0.14 -8.27
CA GLU A 100 17.41 1.06 -7.52
C GLU A 100 17.37 2.33 -8.39
N VAL A 101 18.38 2.51 -9.26
CA VAL A 101 18.54 3.72 -10.07
C VAL A 101 17.47 3.76 -11.15
N LEU A 102 17.27 2.64 -11.85
CA LEU A 102 16.25 2.48 -12.86
C LEU A 102 14.87 2.62 -12.24
N ARG A 103 14.62 2.02 -11.08
CA ARG A 103 13.34 2.12 -10.37
C ARG A 103 12.99 3.57 -10.02
N LYS A 104 13.93 4.34 -9.46
CA LYS A 104 13.73 5.77 -9.17
C LYS A 104 13.39 6.57 -10.43
N ARG A 105 14.08 6.27 -11.55
CA ARG A 105 13.82 6.90 -12.85
C ARG A 105 12.43 6.55 -13.38
N MET A 106 12.07 5.27 -13.40
CA MET A 106 10.77 4.80 -13.90
C MET A 106 9.60 5.35 -13.08
N LEU A 107 9.74 5.42 -11.76
CA LEU A 107 8.72 5.97 -10.85
C LEU A 107 8.68 7.50 -10.84
N GLY A 108 9.64 8.17 -11.45
CA GLY A 108 9.78 9.63 -11.36
C GLY A 108 9.88 10.11 -9.91
N ASN A 109 10.46 9.29 -9.04
CA ASN A 109 10.55 9.53 -7.60
C ASN A 109 12.00 9.30 -7.12
N PRO A 110 12.82 10.36 -7.00
CA PRO A 110 14.21 10.23 -6.56
C PRO A 110 14.34 9.80 -5.09
N LYS A 111 13.26 9.92 -4.31
CA LYS A 111 13.19 9.51 -2.90
C LYS A 111 12.59 8.12 -2.73
N ALA A 112 12.30 7.39 -3.81
CA ALA A 112 11.82 6.01 -3.71
C ALA A 112 12.86 5.17 -2.94
N PRO A 113 12.45 4.47 -1.88
CA PRO A 113 13.35 3.60 -1.13
C PRO A 113 13.75 2.39 -1.97
N ASP A 114 14.86 1.77 -1.57
CA ASP A 114 15.24 0.46 -2.07
C ASP A 114 14.15 -0.57 -1.75
N LEU A 115 13.77 -1.34 -2.77
CA LEU A 115 12.64 -2.25 -2.74
C LEU A 115 12.98 -3.56 -2.03
N LEU A 116 14.15 -4.15 -2.33
CA LEU A 116 14.50 -5.48 -1.82
C LEU A 116 14.57 -5.54 -0.29
N PRO A 117 15.17 -4.54 0.42
CA PRO A 117 15.15 -4.51 1.88
C PRO A 117 13.74 -4.38 2.46
N LEU A 118 12.84 -3.67 1.78
CA LEU A 118 11.45 -3.55 2.22
C LEU A 118 10.69 -4.86 2.05
N MET A 119 10.85 -5.52 0.90
CA MET A 119 10.25 -6.83 0.65
C MET A 119 10.75 -7.86 1.66
N LYS A 120 12.07 -7.92 1.89
CA LYS A 120 12.67 -8.80 2.91
C LYS A 120 12.08 -8.58 4.29
N ARG A 121 11.92 -7.33 4.73
CA ARG A 121 11.30 -7.03 6.04
C ARG A 121 9.85 -7.45 6.12
N LEU A 122 9.11 -7.44 5.01
CA LEU A 122 7.71 -7.88 4.96
C LEU A 122 7.61 -9.41 4.96
N THR A 123 8.42 -10.10 4.16
CA THR A 123 8.44 -11.57 4.10
C THR A 123 8.95 -12.18 5.41
N GLU A 124 10.00 -11.61 6.02
CA GLU A 124 10.47 -12.01 7.36
C GLU A 124 9.42 -11.78 8.46
N ALA A 125 8.46 -10.86 8.23
CA ALA A 125 7.33 -10.64 9.12
C ALA A 125 6.15 -11.60 8.84
N GLY A 126 6.30 -12.55 7.92
CA GLY A 126 5.27 -13.53 7.55
C GLY A 126 4.20 -13.00 6.58
N MET A 127 4.45 -11.86 5.91
CA MET A 127 3.50 -11.32 4.94
C MET A 127 3.64 -12.01 3.59
N GLU A 128 2.54 -12.52 3.06
CA GLU A 128 2.43 -12.96 1.66
C GLU A 128 2.45 -11.74 0.73
N LEU A 129 3.30 -11.79 -0.30
CA LEU A 129 3.47 -10.73 -1.28
C LEU A 129 3.10 -11.23 -2.68
N HIS A 130 2.18 -10.52 -3.34
CA HIS A 130 1.81 -10.75 -4.73
C HIS A 130 2.51 -9.72 -5.60
N THR A 131 3.58 -10.11 -6.29
CA THR A 131 4.39 -9.17 -7.07
C THR A 131 3.93 -9.06 -8.52
N GLN A 132 3.96 -7.85 -9.06
CA GLN A 132 3.76 -7.56 -10.49
C GLN A 132 4.94 -6.75 -11.02
N VAL A 133 5.34 -7.05 -12.27
CA VAL A 133 6.29 -6.24 -13.03
C VAL A 133 5.56 -5.62 -14.22
N VAL A 134 5.51 -4.28 -14.28
CA VAL A 134 5.12 -3.56 -15.50
C VAL A 134 6.38 -3.39 -16.34
N VAL A 135 6.41 -4.03 -17.51
CA VAL A 135 7.53 -3.96 -18.45
C VAL A 135 7.31 -2.84 -19.46
N CYS A 136 8.29 -1.96 -19.58
CA CYS A 136 8.38 -0.89 -20.55
C CYS A 136 9.53 -1.20 -21.52
N PRO A 137 9.24 -1.47 -22.81
CA PRO A 137 10.26 -1.83 -23.80
C PRO A 137 11.39 -0.80 -23.91
N GLY A 138 12.64 -1.27 -23.96
CA GLY A 138 13.86 -0.46 -23.99
C GLY A 138 14.19 0.26 -22.69
N ILE A 139 13.49 -0.04 -21.58
CA ILE A 139 13.68 0.62 -20.29
C ILE A 139 14.01 -0.38 -19.19
N ASN A 140 13.13 -1.35 -18.95
CA ASN A 140 13.29 -2.39 -17.92
C ASN A 140 13.01 -3.80 -18.45
N ASP A 141 13.21 -4.01 -19.74
CA ASP A 141 13.26 -5.31 -20.39
C ASP A 141 14.70 -5.86 -20.45
N GLY A 142 14.89 -7.02 -21.09
CA GLY A 142 16.19 -7.67 -21.23
C GLY A 142 16.83 -8.01 -19.88
N GLU A 143 18.13 -7.71 -19.72
CA GLU A 143 18.91 -8.01 -18.51
C GLU A 143 18.29 -7.44 -17.23
N ALA A 144 17.68 -6.25 -17.30
CA ALA A 144 17.04 -5.64 -16.14
C ALA A 144 15.80 -6.43 -15.67
N LEU A 145 15.06 -7.02 -16.61
CA LEU A 145 13.92 -7.88 -16.31
C LEU A 145 14.39 -9.23 -15.78
N GLU A 146 15.40 -9.84 -16.40
CA GLU A 146 16.01 -11.11 -15.94
C GLU A 146 16.48 -10.99 -14.50
N LYS A 147 17.28 -9.97 -14.19
CA LYS A 147 17.71 -9.66 -12.82
C LYS A 147 16.52 -9.47 -11.87
N THR A 148 15.49 -8.76 -12.30
CA THR A 148 14.29 -8.52 -11.49
C THR A 148 13.58 -9.84 -11.16
N VAL A 149 13.46 -10.75 -12.13
CA VAL A 149 12.85 -12.07 -11.92
C VAL A 149 13.69 -12.93 -11.00
N GLU A 150 15.01 -12.96 -11.16
CA GLU A 150 15.93 -13.71 -10.30
C GLU A 150 15.90 -13.20 -8.84
N ASP A 151 15.96 -11.89 -8.65
CA ASP A 151 15.88 -11.26 -7.32
C ASP A 151 14.54 -11.58 -6.64
N LEU A 152 13.43 -11.53 -7.38
CA LEU A 152 12.11 -11.88 -6.86
C LEU A 152 11.99 -13.37 -6.53
N ALA A 153 12.54 -14.24 -7.38
CA ALA A 153 12.56 -15.68 -7.17
C ALA A 153 13.31 -16.07 -5.88
N SER A 154 14.28 -15.27 -5.44
CA SER A 154 15.00 -15.51 -4.17
C SER A 154 14.13 -15.40 -2.90
N PHE A 155 12.91 -14.88 -3.00
CA PHE A 155 11.95 -14.80 -1.89
C PHE A 155 11.00 -15.99 -1.79
N PHE A 156 10.98 -16.88 -2.78
CA PHE A 156 10.10 -18.06 -2.87
C PHE A 156 10.92 -19.35 -2.76
#